data_AF-A0A7Y1Y2R7-F1
#
_entry.id   AF-A0A7Y1Y2R7-F1
#
_cell.length_a   1.000
_cell.length_b   1.000
_cell.length_c   1.000
_cell.angle_alpha   90.00
_cell.angle_beta   90.00
_cell.angle_gamma   90.00
#
_symmetry.space_group_name_H-M   'P 1'
#
loop_
_entity.id
_entity.type
_entity.pdbx_description
1 polymer ?
#
loop_
_entity_poly.entity_id
_entity_poly.type
_entity_poly.pdbx_seq_one_letter_code
_entity_poly.pdbx_strand_id
1 'polypeptide(L)'
;MNEAPERPLAPPRLLLGVSLLFWGAVIEQPLTGLLCALLVEARWWTDLRWSFGARGYVRAWSLSIVLLALGTTWFWFTGQGRIHLFDVFMWLPVYLLPMILAQQYGTADRIPLNTFSFIARRRVQLDRQAGRPVRPVRLNIGYPYFGGVIMASAVMKAGADSAEFVARWWFFAGTLLLASLALLAVSPFSWKRPVAWLFALMLVAVASFATTAALLGLYALLQDQMAGRNLGIPLASHSRTAIGTVGEIKLSDAIYWRAKGDVPALLRETVYNRYQVGRWAHMPPVGLNRFDDFEEAVLGTVGEEGKQFAFRREDLGMKPGTGRVVTLRGASQQLTPLPLPAGTRVLERLKADGLFFNSLGTVLADNPDYGVLDFSARYQPGGGFDLPPTGNDLQIPVDEAEAVARVCAGLDLRGRSDRDKLKALRNHFLRNFEYTLYVGRAGGATRPAKRAGGRADAATAARKAVGDFLERTRAGHCEYFATGAALVL
;
A
#
# COMPACT_ATOMS: atom_id res chain seq x y z
N MET A 1 -32.57 47.15 -20.39
CA MET A 1 -31.95 45.81 -20.56
C MET A 1 -32.68 44.86 -19.63
N ASN A 2 -33.62 44.08 -20.16
CA ASN A 2 -34.26 43.00 -19.39
C ASN A 2 -33.25 41.87 -19.28
N GLU A 3 -32.65 41.69 -18.11
CA GLU A 3 -31.88 40.48 -17.80
C GLU A 3 -32.83 39.29 -17.92
N ALA A 4 -32.60 38.44 -18.94
CA ALA A 4 -33.28 37.17 -19.03
C ALA A 4 -32.99 36.38 -17.74
N PRO A 5 -33.98 35.71 -17.11
CA PRO A 5 -33.75 34.96 -15.89
C PRO A 5 -32.69 33.89 -16.17
N GLU A 6 -31.51 34.03 -15.54
CA GLU A 6 -30.45 33.03 -15.62
C GLU A 6 -31.02 31.67 -15.21
N ARG A 7 -31.17 30.76 -16.18
CA ARG A 7 -31.53 29.37 -15.88
C ARG A 7 -30.52 28.84 -14.87
N PRO A 8 -30.95 28.36 -13.70
CA PRO A 8 -30.01 27.77 -12.75
C PRO A 8 -29.27 26.62 -13.43
N LEU A 9 -27.94 26.65 -13.39
CA LEU A 9 -27.10 25.52 -13.80
C LEU A 9 -27.45 24.32 -12.91
N ALA A 10 -28.31 23.44 -13.44
CA ALA A 10 -28.76 22.22 -12.82
C ALA A 10 -28.38 21.03 -13.71
N PRO A 11 -27.98 19.90 -13.13
CA PRO A 11 -27.64 18.72 -13.92
C PRO A 11 -28.86 18.26 -14.74
N PRO A 12 -28.63 17.75 -15.96
CA PRO A 12 -29.70 17.18 -16.78
C PRO A 12 -30.37 15.99 -16.07
N ARG A 13 -31.60 15.68 -16.50
CA ARG A 13 -32.38 14.56 -15.98
C ARG A 13 -31.56 13.27 -16.02
N LEU A 14 -31.66 12.45 -14.98
CA LEU A 14 -31.01 11.13 -14.86
C LEU A 14 -29.49 11.13 -14.76
N LEU A 15 -28.77 12.24 -14.93
CA LEU A 15 -27.30 12.24 -14.83
C LEU A 15 -26.81 11.84 -13.43
N LEU A 16 -27.48 12.33 -12.38
CA LEU A 16 -27.13 11.98 -11.01
C LEU A 16 -27.44 10.51 -10.73
N GLY A 17 -28.61 10.02 -11.17
CA GLY A 17 -28.99 8.61 -11.06
C GLY A 17 -27.99 7.67 -11.75
N VAL A 18 -27.63 7.94 -13.01
CA VAL A 18 -26.65 7.11 -13.74
C VAL A 18 -25.28 7.17 -13.08
N SER A 19 -24.85 8.34 -12.58
CA SER A 19 -23.58 8.45 -11.84
C SER A 19 -23.57 7.62 -10.54
N LEU A 20 -24.71 7.53 -9.84
CA LEU A 20 -24.85 6.73 -8.63
C LEU A 20 -24.90 5.22 -8.92
N LEU A 21 -25.50 4.82 -10.04
CA LEU A 21 -25.44 3.44 -10.52
C LEU A 21 -24.01 3.05 -10.89
N PHE A 22 -23.31 3.94 -11.61
CA PHE A 22 -21.90 3.75 -11.95
C PHE A 22 -21.03 3.61 -10.69
N TRP A 23 -21.19 4.50 -9.71
CA TRP A 23 -20.52 4.42 -8.41
C TRP A 23 -20.80 3.10 -7.68
N GLY A 24 -22.06 2.69 -7.58
CA GLY A 24 -22.45 1.44 -6.93
C GLY A 24 -21.88 0.21 -7.63
N ALA A 25 -21.81 0.21 -8.97
CA ALA A 25 -21.20 -0.87 -9.74
C ALA A 25 -19.69 -0.96 -9.51
N VAL A 26 -18.98 0.17 -9.50
CA VAL A 26 -17.51 0.22 -9.34
C VAL A 26 -17.05 -0.19 -7.93
N ILE A 27 -17.88 0.05 -6.91
CA ILE A 27 -17.56 -0.28 -5.51
C ILE A 27 -18.14 -1.65 -5.09
N GLU A 28 -18.68 -2.42 -6.05
CA GLU A 28 -19.32 -3.71 -5.79
C GLU A 28 -20.50 -3.63 -4.82
N GLN A 29 -21.19 -2.48 -4.82
CA GLN A 29 -22.38 -2.19 -4.02
C GLN A 29 -23.55 -1.75 -4.92
N PRO A 30 -23.98 -2.58 -5.89
CA PRO A 30 -24.97 -2.20 -6.89
C PRO A 30 -26.34 -1.90 -6.27
N LEU A 31 -26.72 -2.60 -5.20
CA LEU A 31 -27.98 -2.37 -4.49
C LEU A 31 -28.02 -0.96 -3.87
N THR A 32 -26.94 -0.57 -3.19
CA THR A 32 -26.82 0.75 -2.57
C THR A 32 -26.84 1.85 -3.63
N GLY A 33 -26.09 1.67 -4.73
CA GLY A 33 -26.12 2.61 -5.86
C GLY A 33 -27.51 2.76 -6.47
N LEU A 34 -28.23 1.65 -6.64
CA LEU A 34 -29.61 1.64 -7.14
C LEU A 34 -30.57 2.38 -6.20
N LEU A 35 -30.50 2.11 -4.89
CA LEU A 35 -31.33 2.80 -3.90
C LEU A 35 -31.07 4.30 -3.91
N CYS A 36 -29.81 4.74 -3.91
CA CYS A 36 -29.47 6.15 -4.00
C CYS A 36 -29.94 6.79 -5.32
N ALA A 37 -29.77 6.10 -6.45
CA ALA A 37 -30.22 6.58 -7.75
C ALA A 37 -31.74 6.77 -7.80
N LEU A 38 -32.50 5.79 -7.31
CA LEU A 38 -33.96 5.86 -7.21
C LEU A 38 -34.40 7.01 -6.32
N LEU A 39 -33.79 7.19 -5.14
CA LEU A 39 -34.13 8.28 -4.22
C LEU A 39 -33.88 9.67 -4.84
N VAL A 40 -32.82 9.85 -5.63
CA VAL A 40 -32.48 11.14 -6.23
C VAL A 40 -33.34 11.45 -7.46
N GLU A 41 -33.62 10.45 -8.30
CA GLU A 41 -34.38 10.65 -9.55
C GLU A 41 -35.90 10.49 -9.38
N ALA A 42 -36.38 9.88 -8.28
CA ALA A 42 -37.81 9.79 -7.97
C ALA A 42 -38.53 11.13 -7.91
N ARG A 43 -37.79 12.24 -7.75
CA ARG A 43 -38.32 13.61 -7.85
C ARG A 43 -39.00 13.94 -9.18
N TRP A 44 -38.70 13.17 -10.24
CA TRP A 44 -39.27 13.38 -11.58
C TRP A 44 -40.55 12.57 -11.79
N TRP A 45 -40.74 11.53 -10.99
CA TRP A 45 -41.93 10.68 -11.02
C TRP A 45 -42.91 10.98 -9.87
N THR A 46 -42.56 11.89 -8.97
CA THR A 46 -43.38 12.28 -7.82
C THR A 46 -43.53 13.80 -7.74
N ASP A 47 -44.70 14.26 -7.32
CA ASP A 47 -44.99 15.68 -7.06
C ASP A 47 -44.58 16.12 -5.65
N LEU A 48 -43.77 15.31 -4.96
CA LEU A 48 -43.35 15.58 -3.59
C LEU A 48 -42.45 16.82 -3.56
N ARG A 49 -42.97 17.93 -3.01
CA ARG A 49 -42.23 19.18 -2.81
C ARG A 49 -42.36 19.62 -1.37
N TRP A 50 -41.21 19.86 -0.73
CA TRP A 50 -41.11 20.30 0.65
C TRP A 50 -40.62 21.75 0.72
N SER A 51 -41.31 22.58 1.50
CA SER A 51 -40.92 23.97 1.74
C SER A 51 -39.83 24.05 2.83
N PHE A 52 -38.58 23.79 2.43
CA PHE A 52 -37.46 23.92 3.35
C PHE A 52 -37.09 25.38 3.61
N GLY A 53 -37.26 25.83 4.85
CA GLY A 53 -36.63 27.05 5.34
C GLY A 53 -35.11 26.88 5.53
N ALA A 54 -34.40 27.97 5.84
CA ALA A 54 -32.95 27.94 6.09
C ALA A 54 -32.54 26.95 7.20
N ARG A 55 -33.40 26.70 8.19
CA ARG A 55 -33.17 25.70 9.24
C ARG A 55 -33.23 24.26 8.71
N GLY A 56 -34.06 24.00 7.70
CA GLY A 56 -34.19 22.68 7.07
C GLY A 56 -32.88 22.24 6.40
N TYR A 57 -32.28 23.12 5.59
CA TYR A 57 -30.98 22.87 4.96
C TYR A 57 -29.86 22.65 5.98
N VAL A 58 -29.87 23.36 7.11
CA VAL A 58 -28.89 23.15 8.19
C VAL A 58 -29.07 21.78 8.86
N ARG A 59 -30.32 21.32 9.04
CA ARG A 59 -30.59 19.96 9.56
C ARG A 59 -30.12 18.89 8.60
N ALA A 60 -30.36 19.06 7.29
CA ALA A 60 -29.85 18.15 6.26
C ALA A 60 -28.31 18.07 6.29
N TRP A 61 -27.63 19.22 6.40
CA TRP A 61 -26.16 19.26 6.53
C TRP A 61 -25.68 18.59 7.82
N SER A 62 -26.38 18.82 8.93
CA SER A 62 -26.06 18.18 10.21
C SER A 62 -26.23 16.66 10.13
N LEU A 63 -27.27 16.18 9.44
CA LEU A 63 -27.47 14.75 9.18
C LEU A 63 -26.33 14.17 8.33
N SER A 64 -25.87 14.88 7.30
CA SER A 64 -24.68 14.49 6.53
C SER A 64 -23.42 14.36 7.38
N ILE A 65 -23.19 15.29 8.32
CA ILE A 65 -22.06 15.20 9.27
C ILE A 65 -22.23 14.02 10.23
N VAL A 66 -23.45 13.77 10.72
CA VAL A 66 -23.74 12.61 11.59
C VAL A 66 -23.49 11.30 10.84
N LEU A 67 -23.95 11.17 9.59
CA LEU A 67 -23.69 10.00 8.76
C LEU A 67 -22.18 9.79 8.53
N LEU A 68 -21.45 10.87 8.24
CA LEU A 68 -20.00 10.83 8.12
C LEU A 68 -19.35 10.35 9.43
N ALA A 69 -19.75 10.89 10.58
CA ALA A 69 -19.22 10.51 11.89
C ALA A 69 -19.55 9.06 12.27
N LEU A 70 -20.75 8.58 11.95
CA LEU A 70 -21.14 7.19 12.13
C LEU A 70 -20.32 6.28 11.22
N GLY A 71 -20.12 6.67 9.95
CA GLY A 71 -19.28 5.95 9.00
C GLY A 71 -17.83 5.87 9.46
N THR A 72 -17.23 6.97 9.88
CA THR A 72 -15.85 6.98 10.41
C THR A 72 -15.71 6.15 11.67
N THR A 73 -16.72 6.19 12.56
CA THR A 73 -16.75 5.38 13.79
C THR A 73 -16.89 3.89 13.46
N TRP A 74 -17.74 3.54 12.51
CA TRP A 74 -17.87 2.17 12.01
C TRP A 74 -16.54 1.65 11.46
N PHE A 75 -15.89 2.42 10.57
CA PHE A 75 -14.58 2.06 10.03
C PHE A 75 -13.49 1.99 11.09
N TRP A 76 -13.60 2.76 12.17
CA TRP A 76 -12.68 2.69 13.30
C TRP A 76 -12.87 1.42 14.14
N PHE A 77 -14.12 0.94 14.28
CA PHE A 77 -14.40 -0.34 14.95
C PHE A 77 -14.02 -1.55 14.10
N THR A 78 -14.14 -1.46 12.77
CA THR A 78 -13.77 -2.55 11.86
C THR A 78 -12.28 -2.53 11.46
N GLY A 79 -11.62 -1.37 11.56
CA GLY A 79 -10.22 -1.19 11.19
C GLY A 79 -9.27 -1.31 12.39
N GLN A 80 -8.09 -1.90 12.19
CA GLN A 80 -7.04 -2.10 13.21
C GLN A 80 -6.35 -0.77 13.65
N GLY A 81 -7.12 0.23 14.08
CA GLY A 81 -6.62 1.46 14.70
C GLY A 81 -6.11 2.54 13.74
N ARG A 82 -6.27 2.39 12.42
CA ARG A 82 -6.03 3.46 11.43
C ARG A 82 -7.24 3.61 10.51
N ILE A 83 -7.83 4.81 10.51
CA ILE A 83 -8.86 5.17 9.54
C ILE A 83 -8.16 5.28 8.18
N HIS A 84 -8.44 4.37 7.25
CA HIS A 84 -8.06 4.57 5.85
C HIS A 84 -8.93 5.71 5.31
N LEU A 85 -8.33 6.89 5.17
CA LEU A 85 -8.97 8.11 4.65
C LEU A 85 -9.79 7.84 3.37
N PHE A 86 -9.31 6.92 2.55
CA PHE A 86 -9.93 6.47 1.31
C PHE A 86 -11.27 5.76 1.52
N ASP A 87 -11.40 4.89 2.52
CA ASP A 87 -12.66 4.19 2.81
C ASP A 87 -13.79 5.16 3.16
N VAL A 88 -13.44 6.25 3.87
CA VAL A 88 -14.38 7.32 4.20
C VAL A 88 -14.78 8.09 2.95
N PHE A 89 -13.85 8.40 2.04
CA PHE A 89 -14.17 9.10 0.80
C PHE A 89 -15.00 8.27 -0.17
N MET A 90 -14.86 6.95 -0.16
CA MET A 90 -15.63 6.03 -1.00
C MET A 90 -17.15 6.14 -0.76
N TRP A 91 -17.57 6.44 0.47
CA TRP A 91 -18.98 6.56 0.87
C TRP A 91 -19.53 7.98 0.85
N LEU A 92 -18.78 8.94 0.29
CA LEU A 92 -19.18 10.34 0.18
C LEU A 92 -20.59 10.55 -0.42
N PRO A 93 -21.03 9.80 -1.47
CA PRO A 93 -22.37 9.96 -2.02
C PRO A 93 -23.48 9.71 -1.00
N VAL A 94 -23.30 8.70 -0.14
CA VAL A 94 -24.27 8.36 0.91
C VAL A 94 -24.26 9.42 2.01
N TYR A 95 -23.08 9.89 2.42
CA TYR A 95 -22.97 10.95 3.43
C TYR A 95 -23.61 12.26 2.97
N LEU A 96 -23.49 12.60 1.69
CA LEU A 96 -24.08 13.81 1.12
C LEU A 96 -25.53 13.62 0.63
N LEU A 97 -26.09 12.41 0.75
CA LEU A 97 -27.44 12.09 0.31
C LEU A 97 -28.52 13.00 0.94
N PRO A 98 -28.50 13.30 2.26
CA PRO A 98 -29.47 14.23 2.84
C PRO A 98 -29.47 15.61 2.20
N MET A 99 -28.28 16.11 1.82
CA MET A 99 -28.13 17.43 1.20
C MET A 99 -28.71 17.46 -0.20
N ILE A 100 -28.40 16.47 -1.04
CA ILE A 100 -28.93 16.42 -2.40
C ILE A 100 -30.45 16.22 -2.38
N LEU A 101 -30.98 15.37 -1.50
CA LEU A 101 -32.43 15.20 -1.34
C LEU A 101 -33.12 16.50 -0.88
N ALA A 102 -32.54 17.22 0.08
CA ALA A 102 -33.07 18.51 0.52
C ALA A 102 -33.10 19.55 -0.61
N GLN A 103 -32.15 19.52 -1.54
CA GLN A 103 -32.19 20.38 -2.72
C GLN A 103 -33.24 19.91 -3.75
N GLN A 104 -33.27 18.61 -4.05
CA GLN A 104 -34.08 18.05 -5.12
C GLN A 104 -35.58 18.04 -4.83
N TYR A 105 -35.95 17.82 -3.57
CA TYR A 105 -37.33 17.85 -3.10
C TYR A 105 -37.72 19.22 -2.52
N GLY A 106 -36.76 20.13 -2.36
CA GLY A 106 -37.01 21.50 -1.90
C GLY A 106 -37.73 22.36 -2.94
N THR A 107 -38.51 23.34 -2.48
CA THR A 107 -39.13 24.35 -3.38
C THR A 107 -38.14 25.36 -3.93
N ALA A 108 -36.93 25.46 -3.36
CA ALA A 108 -35.89 26.39 -3.79
C ALA A 108 -34.80 25.67 -4.61
N ASP A 109 -34.54 26.17 -5.81
CA ASP A 109 -33.55 25.59 -6.75
C ASP A 109 -32.08 25.77 -6.32
N ARG A 110 -31.81 26.58 -5.30
CA ARG A 110 -30.45 26.91 -4.83
C ARG A 110 -30.39 27.01 -3.31
N ILE A 111 -29.32 26.48 -2.72
CA ILE A 111 -29.06 26.48 -1.28
C ILE A 111 -28.12 27.64 -0.92
N PRO A 112 -28.37 28.40 0.17
CA PRO A 112 -27.42 29.41 0.62
C PRO A 112 -26.11 28.77 1.10
N LEU A 113 -24.97 29.25 0.61
CA LEU A 113 -23.63 28.71 0.90
C LEU A 113 -23.31 28.70 2.41
N ASN A 114 -23.91 29.62 3.15
CA ASN A 114 -23.77 29.71 4.60
C ASN A 114 -24.27 28.46 5.32
N THR A 115 -25.04 27.60 4.67
CA THR A 115 -25.48 26.30 5.21
C THR A 115 -24.30 25.41 5.60
N PHE A 116 -23.16 25.49 4.90
CA PHE A 116 -22.02 24.60 5.13
C PHE A 116 -21.10 25.07 6.27
N SER A 117 -21.03 26.37 6.57
CA SER A 117 -20.11 26.94 7.57
C SER A 117 -20.82 27.49 8.79
N PHE A 118 -20.47 26.98 9.98
CA PHE A 118 -21.00 27.49 11.26
C PHE A 118 -20.70 28.97 11.47
N ILE A 119 -19.47 29.40 11.15
CA ILE A 119 -19.02 30.79 11.29
C ILE A 119 -19.84 31.70 10.36
N ALA A 120 -20.06 31.28 9.11
CA ALA A 120 -20.87 32.04 8.16
C ALA A 120 -22.32 32.19 8.62
N ARG A 121 -22.91 31.14 9.24
CA ARG A 121 -24.26 31.23 9.84
C ARG A 121 -24.31 32.21 10.99
N ARG A 122 -23.33 32.17 11.90
CA ARG A 122 -23.25 33.07 13.05
C ARG A 122 -23.12 34.52 12.61
N ARG A 123 -22.28 34.78 11.60
CA ARG A 123 -22.12 36.12 11.01
C ARG A 123 -23.42 36.64 10.39
N VAL A 124 -24.12 35.81 9.62
CA VAL A 124 -25.42 36.18 9.05
C VAL A 124 -26.49 36.44 10.11
N GLN A 125 -26.50 35.69 11.21
CA GLN A 125 -27.43 35.94 12.31
C GLN A 125 -27.14 37.28 13.00
N LEU A 126 -25.87 37.59 13.25
CA LEU A 126 -25.45 38.87 13.84
C LEU A 126 -25.77 40.06 12.91
N ASP A 127 -25.50 39.94 11.60
CA ASP A 127 -25.82 40.99 10.64
C ASP A 127 -27.33 41.22 10.54
N ARG A 128 -28.16 40.16 10.64
CA ARG A 128 -29.62 40.29 10.70
C ARG A 128 -30.10 40.98 11.98
N GLN A 129 -29.50 40.65 13.14
CA GLN A 129 -29.82 41.30 14.42
C GLN A 129 -29.44 42.78 14.41
N ALA A 130 -28.35 43.13 13.71
CA ALA A 130 -27.90 44.51 13.52
C ALA A 130 -28.66 45.27 12.41
N GLY A 131 -29.73 44.70 11.84
CA GLY A 131 -30.53 45.34 10.78
C GLY A 131 -29.83 45.48 9.42
N ARG A 132 -28.68 44.83 9.22
CA ARG A 132 -27.91 44.91 7.97
C ARG A 132 -28.53 44.02 6.89
N PRO A 133 -28.55 44.47 5.62
CA PRO A 133 -29.08 43.66 4.52
C PRO A 133 -28.17 42.47 4.26
N VAL A 134 -28.69 41.24 4.43
CA VAL A 134 -27.96 40.01 4.14
C VAL A 134 -28.42 39.40 2.82
N ARG A 135 -27.51 39.36 1.83
CA ARG A 135 -27.72 38.65 0.55
C ARG A 135 -26.80 37.43 0.49
N PRO A 136 -27.26 36.23 0.92
CA PRO A 136 -26.43 35.05 0.89
C PRO A 136 -26.21 34.58 -0.56
N VAL A 137 -24.97 34.22 -0.91
CA VAL A 137 -24.67 33.53 -2.17
C VAL A 137 -25.40 32.18 -2.17
N ARG A 138 -26.16 31.91 -3.23
CA ARG A 138 -26.93 30.66 -3.38
C ARG A 138 -26.32 29.81 -4.49
N LEU A 139 -26.09 28.53 -4.19
CA LEU A 139 -25.44 27.56 -5.07
C LEU A 139 -26.36 26.36 -5.31
N ASN A 140 -26.34 25.82 -6.52
CA ASN A 140 -26.91 24.51 -6.82
C ASN A 140 -25.82 23.44 -6.58
N ILE A 141 -26.06 22.49 -5.68
CA ILE A 141 -25.09 21.45 -5.31
C ILE A 141 -25.08 20.24 -6.24
N GLY A 142 -25.88 20.22 -7.31
CA GLY A 142 -26.00 19.07 -8.21
C GLY A 142 -24.69 18.70 -8.90
N TYR A 143 -24.00 19.68 -9.52
CA TYR A 143 -22.70 19.45 -10.15
C TYR A 143 -21.56 19.16 -9.13
N PRO A 144 -21.48 19.89 -7.99
CA PRO A 144 -20.56 19.51 -6.91
C PRO A 144 -20.79 18.07 -6.40
N TYR A 145 -22.04 17.64 -6.24
CA TYR A 145 -22.38 16.29 -5.84
C TYR A 145 -21.97 15.27 -6.91
N PHE A 146 -22.26 15.53 -8.19
CA PHE A 146 -21.78 14.71 -9.31
C PHE A 146 -20.26 14.54 -9.29
N GLY A 147 -19.49 15.63 -9.11
CA GLY A 147 -18.03 15.56 -8.98
C GLY A 147 -17.59 14.72 -7.78
N GLY A 148 -18.30 14.83 -6.65
CA GLY A 148 -18.09 13.98 -5.48
C GLY A 148 -18.36 12.49 -5.73
N VAL A 149 -19.40 12.15 -6.50
CA VAL A 149 -19.71 10.76 -6.89
C VAL A 149 -18.63 10.18 -7.79
N ILE A 150 -18.16 10.94 -8.78
CA ILE A 150 -17.04 10.52 -9.65
C ILE A 150 -15.75 10.34 -8.83
N MET A 151 -15.44 11.27 -7.92
CA MET A 151 -14.29 11.17 -7.04
C MET A 151 -14.38 9.93 -6.12
N ALA A 152 -15.55 9.67 -5.55
CA ALA A 152 -15.77 8.48 -4.71
C ALA A 152 -15.62 7.18 -5.50
N SER A 153 -16.03 7.18 -6.78
CA SER A 153 -15.87 6.04 -7.69
C SER A 153 -14.41 5.77 -8.03
N ALA A 154 -13.53 6.78 -7.94
CA ALA A 154 -12.10 6.62 -8.19
C ALA A 154 -11.37 5.86 -7.07
N VAL A 155 -12.00 5.69 -5.90
CA VAL A 155 -11.48 4.90 -4.77
C VAL A 155 -11.90 3.43 -4.92
N MET A 156 -11.73 2.88 -6.12
CA MET A 156 -12.07 1.49 -6.40
C MET A 156 -11.24 0.56 -5.50
N LYS A 157 -11.88 -0.47 -4.93
CA LYS A 157 -11.16 -1.52 -4.19
C LYS A 157 -10.26 -2.27 -5.18
N ALA A 158 -8.95 -2.21 -4.97
CA ALA A 158 -7.99 -2.99 -5.74
C ALA A 158 -8.10 -4.46 -5.33
N GLY A 159 -8.62 -5.30 -6.22
CA GLY A 159 -8.55 -6.77 -6.14
C GLY A 159 -7.46 -7.28 -7.07
N ALA A 160 -6.71 -8.29 -6.64
CA ALA A 160 -5.44 -8.73 -7.24
C ALA A 160 -5.53 -9.50 -8.58
N ASP A 161 -6.69 -9.51 -9.26
CA ASP A 161 -6.94 -10.40 -10.40
C ASP A 161 -6.97 -9.68 -11.76
N SER A 162 -6.85 -10.45 -12.85
CA SER A 162 -6.97 -10.00 -14.24
C SER A 162 -8.27 -9.23 -14.57
N ALA A 163 -9.28 -9.35 -13.70
CA ALA A 163 -10.49 -8.52 -13.70
C ALA A 163 -10.20 -7.02 -13.48
N GLU A 164 -9.10 -6.67 -12.81
CA GLU A 164 -8.71 -5.29 -12.50
C GLU A 164 -8.37 -4.48 -13.76
N PHE A 165 -7.71 -5.12 -14.75
CA PHE A 165 -7.40 -4.45 -16.01
C PHE A 165 -8.68 -4.02 -16.73
N VAL A 166 -9.64 -4.94 -16.87
CA VAL A 166 -10.93 -4.68 -17.52
C VAL A 166 -11.73 -3.64 -16.75
N ALA A 167 -11.76 -3.74 -15.41
CA ALA A 167 -12.48 -2.78 -14.58
C ALA A 167 -11.89 -1.37 -14.67
N ARG A 168 -10.57 -1.23 -14.80
CA ARG A 168 -9.90 0.08 -14.97
C ARG A 168 -10.30 0.76 -16.28
N TRP A 169 -10.41 0.00 -17.37
CA TRP A 169 -10.90 0.52 -18.65
C TRP A 169 -12.37 0.90 -18.57
N TRP A 170 -13.18 0.10 -17.87
CA TRP A 170 -14.59 0.43 -17.66
C TRP A 170 -14.78 1.71 -16.86
N PHE A 171 -13.99 1.89 -15.79
CA PHE A 171 -13.99 3.11 -15.00
C PHE A 171 -13.62 4.33 -15.84
N PHE A 172 -12.55 4.23 -16.65
CA PHE A 172 -12.12 5.31 -17.53
C PHE A 172 -13.19 5.67 -18.56
N ALA A 173 -13.74 4.66 -19.24
CA ALA A 173 -14.78 4.84 -20.26
C ALA A 173 -16.06 5.43 -19.66
N GLY A 174 -16.51 4.92 -18.51
CA GLY A 174 -17.70 5.41 -17.81
C GLY A 174 -17.53 6.85 -17.31
N THR A 175 -16.38 7.18 -16.74
CA THR A 175 -16.07 8.56 -16.29
C THR A 175 -16.02 9.53 -17.46
N LEU A 176 -15.35 9.15 -18.56
CA LEU A 176 -15.27 9.97 -19.76
C LEU A 176 -16.67 10.21 -20.35
N LEU A 177 -17.52 9.18 -20.41
CA LEU A 177 -18.90 9.28 -20.88
C LEU A 177 -19.72 10.23 -20.01
N LEU A 178 -19.70 10.03 -18.68
CA LEU A 178 -20.47 10.85 -17.74
C LEU A 178 -20.01 12.32 -17.72
N ALA A 179 -18.70 12.56 -17.75
CA ALA A 179 -18.14 13.90 -17.85
C ALA A 179 -18.52 14.56 -19.19
N SER A 180 -18.47 13.81 -20.30
CA SER A 180 -18.90 14.30 -21.61
C SER A 180 -20.37 14.67 -21.63
N LEU A 181 -21.25 13.84 -21.06
CA LEU A 181 -22.68 14.13 -20.92
C LEU A 181 -22.95 15.36 -20.06
N ALA A 182 -22.22 15.52 -18.95
CA ALA A 182 -22.31 16.71 -18.10
C ALA A 182 -21.90 17.98 -18.86
N LEU A 183 -20.81 17.92 -19.63
CA LEU A 183 -20.32 19.04 -20.45
C LEU A 183 -21.26 19.38 -21.62
N LEU A 184 -21.85 18.37 -22.26
CA LEU A 184 -22.87 18.57 -23.31
C LEU A 184 -24.05 19.37 -22.77
N ALA A 185 -24.49 19.08 -21.56
CA ALA A 185 -25.64 19.74 -20.94
C ALA A 185 -25.37 21.19 -20.51
N VAL A 186 -24.11 21.52 -20.22
CA VAL A 186 -23.72 22.88 -19.81
C VAL A 186 -23.33 23.76 -21.00
N SER A 187 -22.76 23.18 -22.05
CA SER A 187 -22.18 23.96 -23.16
C SER A 187 -23.24 24.36 -24.20
N PRO A 188 -23.51 25.67 -24.41
CA PRO A 188 -24.36 26.13 -25.51
C PRO A 188 -23.68 25.97 -26.89
N PHE A 189 -22.39 25.61 -26.90
CA PHE A 189 -21.55 25.51 -28.09
C PHE A 189 -21.45 24.09 -28.67
N SER A 190 -21.74 23.07 -27.84
CA SER A 190 -21.62 21.65 -28.19
C SER A 190 -22.49 21.25 -29.39
N TRP A 191 -23.71 21.79 -29.47
CA TRP A 191 -24.65 21.51 -30.56
C TRP A 191 -24.36 22.27 -31.85
N LYS A 192 -23.66 23.42 -31.76
CA LYS A 192 -23.41 24.28 -32.92
C LYS A 192 -22.14 23.89 -33.69
N ARG A 193 -21.20 23.18 -33.05
CA ARG A 193 -19.94 22.73 -33.66
C ARG A 193 -19.56 21.31 -33.21
N PRO A 194 -20.29 20.27 -33.68
CA PRO A 194 -20.12 18.90 -33.20
C PRO A 194 -18.71 18.35 -33.48
N VAL A 195 -18.11 18.71 -34.62
CA VAL A 195 -16.76 18.25 -35.01
C VAL A 195 -15.69 18.84 -34.08
N ALA A 196 -15.76 20.15 -33.79
CA ALA A 196 -14.81 20.79 -32.88
C ALA A 196 -14.96 20.26 -31.45
N TRP A 197 -16.19 19.94 -31.05
CA TRP A 197 -16.48 19.35 -29.75
C TRP A 197 -15.94 17.91 -29.64
N LEU A 198 -16.12 17.09 -30.68
CA LEU A 198 -15.58 15.73 -30.75
C LEU A 198 -14.04 15.73 -30.73
N PHE A 199 -13.41 16.67 -31.45
CA PHE A 199 -11.95 16.83 -31.41
C PHE A 199 -11.46 17.25 -30.01
N ALA A 200 -12.17 18.17 -29.35
CA ALA A 200 -11.86 18.57 -27.97
C ALA A 200 -12.00 17.40 -26.98
N LEU A 201 -13.05 16.58 -27.11
CA LEU A 201 -13.19 15.37 -26.29
C LEU A 201 -12.06 14.37 -26.55
N MET A 202 -11.68 14.17 -27.81
CA MET A 202 -10.57 13.29 -28.16
C MET A 202 -9.27 13.77 -27.50
N LEU A 203 -8.98 15.07 -27.55
CA LEU A 203 -7.82 15.66 -26.88
C LEU A 203 -7.87 15.45 -25.36
N VAL A 204 -9.03 15.65 -24.72
CA VAL A 204 -9.20 15.41 -23.28
C VAL A 204 -8.99 13.94 -22.93
N ALA A 205 -9.52 13.01 -23.74
CA ALA A 205 -9.34 11.58 -23.53
C ALA A 205 -7.86 11.17 -23.62
N VAL A 206 -7.16 11.63 -24.67
CA VAL A 206 -5.73 11.37 -24.86
C VAL A 206 -4.90 11.96 -23.73
N ALA A 207 -5.15 13.22 -23.35
CA ALA A 207 -4.45 13.88 -22.26
C ALA A 207 -4.68 13.18 -20.90
N SER A 208 -5.92 12.75 -20.63
CA SER A 208 -6.28 12.03 -19.40
C SER A 208 -5.58 10.66 -19.35
N PHE A 209 -5.53 9.96 -20.48
CA PHE A 209 -4.82 8.67 -20.59
C PHE A 209 -3.32 8.84 -20.38
N ALA A 210 -2.70 9.80 -21.06
CA ALA A 210 -1.27 10.11 -20.93
C ALA A 210 -0.91 10.51 -19.50
N THR A 211 -1.73 11.34 -18.85
CA THR A 211 -1.53 11.76 -17.46
C THR A 211 -1.63 10.56 -16.51
N THR A 212 -2.62 9.69 -16.70
CA THR A 212 -2.80 8.48 -15.87
C THR A 212 -1.61 7.54 -16.02
N ALA A 213 -1.17 7.28 -17.26
CA ALA A 213 0.01 6.46 -17.53
C ALA A 213 1.29 7.06 -16.93
N ALA A 214 1.47 8.38 -17.05
CA ALA A 214 2.62 9.09 -16.49
C ALA A 214 2.62 9.07 -14.95
N LEU A 215 1.46 9.27 -14.31
CA LEU A 215 1.32 9.18 -12.85
C LEU A 215 1.58 7.77 -12.33
N LEU A 216 1.10 6.73 -13.03
CA LEU A 216 1.39 5.34 -12.68
C LEU A 216 2.87 5.01 -12.86
N GLY A 217 3.49 5.49 -13.94
CA GLY A 217 4.94 5.35 -14.13
C GLY A 217 5.74 6.08 -13.05
N LEU A 218 5.35 7.30 -12.71
CA LEU A 218 5.95 8.07 -11.61
C LEU A 218 5.73 7.39 -10.27
N TYR A 219 4.54 6.83 -10.02
CA TYR A 219 4.24 6.07 -8.82
C TYR A 219 5.13 4.83 -8.72
N ALA A 220 5.32 4.07 -9.80
CA ALA A 220 6.23 2.92 -9.80
C ALA A 220 7.70 3.34 -9.53
N LEU A 221 8.16 4.44 -10.12
CA LEU A 221 9.50 5.00 -9.87
C LEU A 221 9.65 5.49 -8.43
N LEU A 222 8.64 6.17 -7.90
CA LEU A 222 8.62 6.68 -6.54
C LEU A 222 8.44 5.56 -5.51
N GLN A 223 7.70 4.49 -5.82
CA GLN A 223 7.54 3.34 -4.93
C GLN A 223 8.89 2.65 -4.73
N ASP A 224 9.72 2.59 -5.78
CA ASP A 224 11.10 2.10 -5.65
C ASP A 224 11.97 2.99 -4.77
N GLN A 225 11.73 4.32 -4.76
CA GLN A 225 12.40 5.26 -3.85
C GLN A 225 11.81 5.37 -2.44
N MET A 226 10.48 5.28 -2.29
CA MET A 226 9.72 5.44 -1.04
C MET A 226 9.71 4.15 -0.21
N ALA A 227 9.81 2.97 -0.84
CA ALA A 227 10.28 1.75 -0.18
C ALA A 227 11.59 1.99 0.58
N GLY A 228 12.39 2.98 0.17
CA GLY A 228 13.59 3.43 0.87
C GLY A 228 13.36 4.23 2.16
N ARG A 229 12.14 4.66 2.52
CA ARG A 229 11.88 5.53 3.71
C ARG A 229 11.19 4.86 4.89
N ASN A 230 10.66 3.64 4.75
CA ASN A 230 10.04 2.95 5.89
C ASN A 230 11.12 2.34 6.79
N LEU A 231 11.15 2.82 8.04
CA LEU A 231 11.98 2.31 9.11
C LEU A 231 11.39 0.99 9.63
N GLY A 232 12.14 -0.11 9.47
CA GLY A 232 12.17 -1.19 10.46
C GLY A 232 11.09 -2.28 10.41
N ILE A 233 10.37 -2.47 9.30
CA ILE A 233 9.60 -3.70 9.07
C ILE A 233 10.14 -4.33 7.78
N PRO A 234 10.78 -5.52 7.81
CA PRO A 234 11.17 -6.21 6.59
C PRO A 234 9.90 -6.53 5.80
N LEU A 235 9.73 -5.89 4.65
CA LEU A 235 8.73 -6.36 3.70
C LEU A 235 9.29 -7.64 3.07
N ALA A 236 8.41 -8.61 2.80
CA ALA A 236 8.78 -9.89 2.19
C ALA A 236 9.66 -9.74 0.92
N SER A 237 9.51 -8.62 0.21
CA SER A 237 10.22 -8.33 -1.03
C SER A 237 11.51 -7.52 -0.88
N HIS A 238 11.72 -6.81 0.24
CA HIS A 238 12.93 -6.02 0.44
C HIS A 238 13.23 -5.68 1.90
N SER A 239 14.52 -5.61 2.22
CA SER A 239 15.03 -5.07 3.48
C SER A 239 16.00 -3.93 3.22
N ARG A 240 15.93 -2.87 4.03
CA ARG A 240 16.90 -1.80 4.05
C ARG A 240 17.85 -2.02 5.23
N THR A 241 19.13 -2.10 4.91
CA THR A 241 20.21 -2.21 5.89
C THR A 241 20.60 -0.83 6.42
N ALA A 242 21.16 -0.81 7.63
CA ALA A 242 21.87 0.32 8.21
C ALA A 242 23.29 0.51 7.62
N ILE A 243 23.68 -0.28 6.61
CA ILE A 243 24.95 -0.12 5.90
C ILE A 243 25.05 1.30 5.31
N GLY A 244 26.19 1.95 5.56
CA GLY A 244 26.47 3.32 5.11
C GLY A 244 25.85 4.40 5.98
N THR A 245 25.07 4.05 7.01
CA THR A 245 24.61 5.02 8.01
C THR A 245 25.72 5.30 9.01
N VAL A 246 25.88 6.57 9.41
CA VAL A 246 26.90 7.00 10.37
C VAL A 246 26.23 7.19 11.73
N GLY A 247 26.83 6.61 12.77
CA GLY A 247 26.32 6.67 14.14
C GLY A 247 26.10 5.29 14.76
N GLU A 248 25.38 5.29 15.88
CA GLU A 248 25.04 4.09 16.63
C GLU A 248 23.69 3.54 16.20
N ILE A 249 23.63 2.24 15.94
CA ILE A 249 22.37 1.53 15.67
C ILE A 249 21.64 1.33 16.98
N LYS A 250 20.44 1.92 17.07
CA LYS A 250 19.55 1.70 18.21
C LYS A 250 18.86 0.36 18.09
N LEU A 251 19.04 -0.48 19.11
CA LEU A 251 18.30 -1.72 19.25
C LEU A 251 16.87 -1.42 19.77
N SER A 252 15.95 -2.33 19.47
CA SER A 252 14.58 -2.29 19.96
C SER A 252 14.40 -3.37 21.03
N ASP A 253 13.82 -3.02 22.17
CA ASP A 253 13.48 -3.97 23.24
C ASP A 253 12.09 -4.61 23.02
N ALA A 254 11.48 -4.39 21.84
CA ALA A 254 10.18 -4.95 21.52
C ALA A 254 10.26 -6.47 21.33
N ILE A 255 9.32 -7.19 21.95
CA ILE A 255 9.18 -8.64 21.77
C ILE A 255 8.33 -8.88 20.52
N TYR A 256 8.94 -9.41 19.46
CA TYR A 256 8.23 -9.77 18.22
C TYR A 256 7.63 -11.18 18.30
N TRP A 257 8.45 -12.16 18.71
CA TRP A 257 8.07 -13.58 18.75
C TRP A 257 8.54 -14.24 20.04
N ARG A 258 7.75 -15.18 20.54
CA ARG A 258 8.09 -16.09 21.62
C ARG A 258 8.15 -17.50 21.05
N ALA A 259 9.27 -18.19 21.29
CA ALA A 259 9.52 -19.54 20.82
C ALA A 259 9.60 -20.52 22.00
N LYS A 260 9.09 -21.74 21.83
CA LYS A 260 9.15 -22.84 22.82
C LYS A 260 9.42 -24.17 22.12
N GLY A 261 10.16 -25.07 22.78
CA GLY A 261 10.47 -26.41 22.28
C GLY A 261 11.90 -26.49 21.76
N ASP A 262 12.12 -27.21 20.67
CA ASP A 262 13.42 -27.35 20.02
C ASP A 262 13.71 -26.10 19.18
N VAL A 263 14.03 -24.98 19.82
CA VAL A 263 14.30 -23.72 19.13
C VAL A 263 15.73 -23.73 18.55
N PRO A 264 15.92 -23.60 17.22
CA PRO A 264 17.25 -23.44 16.65
C PRO A 264 17.85 -22.07 16.99
N ALA A 265 19.18 -21.95 16.87
CA ALA A 265 19.88 -20.69 17.13
C ALA A 265 19.46 -19.54 16.17
N LEU A 266 18.98 -19.88 14.97
CA LEU A 266 18.55 -18.92 13.96
C LEU A 266 17.19 -19.31 13.41
N LEU A 267 16.30 -18.31 13.30
CA LEU A 267 15.03 -18.39 12.61
C LEU A 267 15.11 -17.53 11.35
N ARG A 268 14.64 -18.07 10.22
CA ARG A 268 14.62 -17.41 8.91
C ARG A 268 13.27 -16.72 8.73
N GLU A 269 13.28 -15.40 8.75
CA GLU A 269 12.08 -14.59 8.52
C GLU A 269 11.89 -14.27 7.04
N THR A 270 12.95 -13.80 6.37
CA THR A 270 12.95 -13.44 4.94
C THR A 270 14.30 -13.75 4.29
N VAL A 271 14.30 -13.98 2.98
CA VAL A 271 15.51 -14.23 2.17
C VAL A 271 15.54 -13.28 0.96
N TYR A 272 16.72 -12.78 0.65
CA TYR A 272 16.96 -11.84 -0.44
C TYR A 272 18.18 -12.29 -1.25
N ASN A 273 18.18 -12.02 -2.56
CA ASN A 273 19.25 -12.44 -3.48
C ASN A 273 19.86 -11.29 -4.28
N ARG A 274 19.35 -10.06 -4.15
CA ARG A 274 19.92 -8.90 -4.84
C ARG A 274 20.24 -7.77 -3.88
N TYR A 275 21.53 -7.43 -3.80
CA TYR A 275 22.00 -6.26 -3.07
C TYR A 275 22.18 -5.06 -3.99
N GLN A 276 21.80 -3.86 -3.52
CA GLN A 276 22.13 -2.59 -4.18
C GLN A 276 22.07 -1.44 -3.17
N VAL A 277 23.20 -0.76 -2.94
CA VAL A 277 23.31 0.49 -2.14
C VAL A 277 22.54 0.42 -0.80
N GLY A 278 22.93 -0.51 0.06
CA GLY A 278 22.31 -0.68 1.39
C GLY A 278 20.91 -1.30 1.38
N ARG A 279 20.44 -1.83 0.25
CA ARG A 279 19.16 -2.53 0.13
C ARG A 279 19.37 -3.94 -0.35
N TRP A 280 18.69 -4.87 0.30
CA TRP A 280 18.51 -6.24 -0.17
C TRP A 280 17.09 -6.41 -0.71
N ALA A 281 16.95 -7.06 -1.86
CA ALA A 281 15.67 -7.31 -2.51
C ALA A 281 15.56 -8.75 -2.97
N HIS A 282 14.34 -9.24 -2.99
CA HIS A 282 13.97 -10.50 -3.64
C HIS A 282 13.77 -10.25 -5.14
N MET A 283 14.46 -11.04 -5.93
CA MET A 283 14.31 -11.14 -7.38
C MET A 283 13.92 -12.58 -7.73
N PRO A 284 12.73 -12.79 -8.30
CA PRO A 284 12.26 -14.12 -8.66
C PRO A 284 13.10 -14.72 -9.82
N PRO A 285 12.98 -16.03 -10.06
CA PRO A 285 13.56 -16.69 -11.22
C PRO A 285 13.10 -16.06 -12.55
N VAL A 286 13.89 -16.29 -13.62
CA VAL A 286 13.58 -15.76 -14.95
C VAL A 286 12.22 -16.29 -15.43
N GLY A 287 11.33 -15.39 -15.84
CA GLY A 287 10.00 -15.72 -16.35
C GLY A 287 8.85 -15.49 -15.36
N LEU A 288 9.15 -15.22 -14.09
CA LEU A 288 8.15 -14.86 -13.07
C LEU A 288 8.31 -13.40 -12.64
N ASN A 289 7.19 -12.75 -12.32
CA ASN A 289 7.21 -11.47 -11.61
C ASN A 289 7.23 -11.70 -10.08
N ARG A 290 7.44 -10.64 -9.28
CA ARG A 290 7.57 -10.78 -7.81
C ARG A 290 6.33 -11.31 -7.11
N PHE A 291 5.14 -11.07 -7.67
CA PHE A 291 3.88 -11.54 -7.13
C PHE A 291 3.61 -13.00 -7.54
N ASP A 292 3.91 -13.35 -8.80
CA ASP A 292 3.70 -14.69 -9.34
C ASP A 292 4.65 -15.74 -8.71
N ASP A 293 5.75 -15.32 -8.10
CA ASP A 293 6.69 -16.20 -7.40
C ASP A 293 6.19 -16.65 -6.02
N PHE A 294 5.10 -16.07 -5.50
CA PHE A 294 4.47 -16.53 -4.27
C PHE A 294 3.41 -17.59 -4.58
N GLU A 295 3.70 -18.83 -4.18
CA GLU A 295 2.78 -19.96 -4.25
C GLU A 295 2.00 -20.11 -2.93
N GLU A 296 0.77 -20.59 -3.02
CA GLU A 296 -0.03 -20.92 -1.84
C GLU A 296 0.34 -22.32 -1.31
N ALA A 297 0.57 -22.41 0.00
CA ALA A 297 0.87 -23.66 0.67
C ALA A 297 -0.34 -24.59 0.65
N VAL A 298 -0.07 -25.89 0.56
CA VAL A 298 -1.13 -26.89 0.49
C VAL A 298 -1.73 -27.09 1.87
N LEU A 299 -3.03 -26.79 1.98
CA LEU A 299 -3.80 -27.05 3.18
C LEU A 299 -4.33 -28.48 3.17
N GLY A 300 -3.96 -29.26 4.18
CA GLY A 300 -4.50 -30.60 4.45
C GLY A 300 -5.14 -30.70 5.84
N THR A 301 -6.04 -31.66 5.99
CA THR A 301 -6.61 -32.05 7.28
C THR A 301 -5.89 -33.30 7.78
N VAL A 302 -5.35 -33.24 8.99
CA VAL A 302 -4.67 -34.38 9.64
C VAL A 302 -5.40 -34.70 10.95
N GLY A 303 -6.08 -35.85 10.98
CA GLY A 303 -6.91 -36.28 12.13
C GLY A 303 -8.25 -35.54 12.24
N GLU A 304 -8.90 -35.63 13.40
CA GLU A 304 -10.25 -35.07 13.63
C GLU A 304 -10.28 -33.54 13.82
N GLU A 305 -9.16 -32.86 14.14
CA GLU A 305 -9.19 -31.41 14.44
C GLU A 305 -8.00 -30.56 13.90
N GLY A 306 -7.00 -31.17 13.22
CA GLY A 306 -5.76 -30.46 12.86
C GLY A 306 -5.69 -29.99 11.41
N LYS A 307 -5.81 -28.68 11.14
CA LYS A 307 -5.34 -28.09 9.87
C LYS A 307 -3.81 -28.09 9.83
N GLN A 308 -3.26 -28.57 8.72
CA GLN A 308 -1.84 -28.66 8.47
C GLN A 308 -1.52 -27.95 7.14
N PHE A 309 -0.56 -27.03 7.15
CA PHE A 309 -0.03 -26.42 5.95
C PHE A 309 1.30 -27.06 5.60
N ALA A 310 1.46 -27.50 4.35
CA ALA A 310 2.71 -28.03 3.84
C ALA A 310 3.12 -27.30 2.57
N PHE A 311 4.43 -27.06 2.41
CA PHE A 311 4.97 -26.39 1.22
C PHE A 311 5.09 -27.35 0.02
N ARG A 312 5.11 -28.66 0.29
CA ARG A 312 5.05 -29.71 -0.73
C ARG A 312 3.94 -30.69 -0.39
N ARG A 313 3.25 -31.18 -1.42
CA ARG A 313 2.17 -32.17 -1.24
C ARG A 313 2.66 -33.46 -0.55
N GLU A 314 3.90 -33.84 -0.78
CA GLU A 314 4.52 -35.04 -0.17
C GLU A 314 4.72 -34.94 1.35
N ASP A 315 4.80 -33.71 1.89
CA ASP A 315 5.01 -33.49 3.32
C ASP A 315 3.69 -33.47 4.12
N LEU A 316 2.53 -33.53 3.43
CA LEU A 316 1.23 -33.65 4.08
C LEU A 316 1.08 -34.99 4.81
N GLY A 317 0.52 -34.97 6.00
CA GLY A 317 0.33 -36.16 6.82
C GLY A 317 1.62 -36.69 7.44
N MET A 318 2.69 -35.88 7.48
CA MET A 318 3.90 -36.19 8.23
C MET A 318 3.53 -36.53 9.68
N LYS A 319 3.88 -37.75 10.12
CA LYS A 319 3.44 -38.29 11.41
C LYS A 319 3.93 -37.42 12.59
N PRO A 320 3.13 -37.28 13.66
CA PRO A 320 3.59 -36.70 14.92
C PRO A 320 4.82 -37.47 15.45
N GLY A 321 5.88 -36.76 15.80
CA GLY A 321 7.14 -37.33 16.33
C GLY A 321 8.29 -37.44 15.31
N THR A 322 8.03 -37.21 14.02
CA THR A 322 9.09 -37.10 13.00
C THR A 322 9.62 -35.67 12.93
N GLY A 323 10.94 -35.47 13.06
CA GLY A 323 11.59 -34.15 13.05
C GLY A 323 11.50 -33.36 14.36
N ARG A 324 12.10 -32.17 14.39
CA ARG A 324 12.07 -31.25 15.53
C ARG A 324 10.85 -30.33 15.45
N VAL A 325 10.33 -29.91 16.59
CA VAL A 325 9.15 -29.04 16.66
C VAL A 325 9.45 -27.80 17.48
N VAL A 326 9.11 -26.64 16.90
CA VAL A 326 9.11 -25.36 17.60
C VAL A 326 7.72 -24.75 17.55
N THR A 327 7.25 -24.25 18.69
CA THR A 327 6.02 -23.45 18.77
C THR A 327 6.38 -21.98 18.82
N LEU A 328 5.75 -21.17 17.97
CA LEU A 328 6.01 -19.75 17.80
C LEU A 328 4.71 -18.98 18.02
N ARG A 329 4.80 -17.91 18.82
CA ARG A 329 3.70 -16.99 19.07
C ARG A 329 4.17 -15.54 19.00
N GLY A 330 3.53 -14.75 18.14
CA GLY A 330 3.95 -13.37 17.88
C GLY A 330 2.81 -12.49 17.39
N ALA A 331 3.02 -11.18 17.42
CA ALA A 331 2.08 -10.23 16.86
C ALA A 331 2.06 -10.35 15.33
N SER A 332 0.88 -10.19 14.73
CA SER A 332 0.69 -10.27 13.28
C SER A 332 0.02 -9.03 12.72
N GLN A 333 0.35 -8.75 11.46
CA GLN A 333 -0.32 -7.80 10.58
C GLN A 333 -1.11 -8.58 9.51
N GLN A 334 -1.76 -7.87 8.58
CA GLN A 334 -2.49 -8.49 7.47
C GLN A 334 -1.65 -9.52 6.71
N LEU A 335 -0.41 -9.15 6.35
CA LEU A 335 0.53 -10.07 5.69
C LEU A 335 1.83 -10.13 6.50
N THR A 336 2.05 -11.25 7.20
CA THR A 336 3.12 -11.37 8.21
C THR A 336 4.18 -12.38 7.77
N PRO A 337 5.46 -11.98 7.65
CA PRO A 337 6.54 -12.94 7.46
C PRO A 337 6.72 -13.82 8.71
N LEU A 338 6.82 -15.13 8.50
CA LEU A 338 6.96 -16.09 9.58
C LEU A 338 8.42 -16.42 9.84
N PRO A 339 8.93 -16.29 11.08
CA PRO A 339 10.29 -16.69 11.43
C PRO A 339 10.36 -18.21 11.58
N LEU A 340 10.75 -18.90 10.52
CA LEU A 340 10.75 -20.36 10.48
C LEU A 340 12.17 -20.94 10.64
N PRO A 341 12.34 -22.07 11.35
CA PRO A 341 13.56 -22.85 11.25
C PRO A 341 13.91 -23.21 9.81
N ALA A 342 15.20 -23.24 9.49
CA ALA A 342 15.68 -23.81 8.24
C ALA A 342 15.22 -25.28 8.13
N GLY A 343 14.68 -25.64 6.96
CA GLY A 343 14.12 -26.96 6.69
C GLY A 343 12.77 -27.25 7.35
N THR A 344 11.99 -26.20 7.63
CA THR A 344 10.57 -26.34 7.95
C THR A 344 9.84 -26.94 6.75
N ARG A 345 9.06 -27.99 7.01
CA ARG A 345 8.27 -28.69 5.98
C ARG A 345 6.77 -28.45 6.16
N VAL A 346 6.37 -28.30 7.41
CA VAL A 346 4.97 -28.32 7.81
C VAL A 346 4.71 -27.32 8.93
N LEU A 347 3.61 -26.58 8.83
CA LEU A 347 3.05 -25.76 9.89
C LEU A 347 1.72 -26.35 10.39
N GLU A 348 1.58 -26.45 11.70
CA GLU A 348 0.40 -26.96 12.38
C GLU A 348 -0.17 -25.88 13.31
N ARG A 349 -1.48 -25.94 13.59
CA ARG A 349 -2.19 -25.02 14.51
C ARG A 349 -2.20 -23.55 14.07
N LEU A 350 -1.71 -23.24 12.87
CA LEU A 350 -1.75 -21.90 12.30
C LEU A 350 -3.19 -21.52 11.95
N LYS A 351 -3.68 -20.42 12.51
CA LYS A 351 -4.93 -19.77 12.12
C LYS A 351 -4.60 -18.61 11.18
N ALA A 352 -4.58 -18.91 9.89
CA ALA A 352 -4.35 -17.96 8.81
C ALA A 352 -5.34 -18.27 7.69
N ASP A 353 -5.74 -17.24 6.94
CA ASP A 353 -6.66 -17.38 5.81
C ASP A 353 -5.93 -17.92 4.59
N GLY A 354 -4.66 -17.53 4.45
CA GLY A 354 -3.75 -18.06 3.45
C GLY A 354 -2.33 -18.18 4.01
N LEU A 355 -1.55 -19.07 3.42
CA LEU A 355 -0.12 -19.19 3.68
C LEU A 355 0.60 -19.20 2.34
N PHE A 356 1.41 -18.19 2.10
CA PHE A 356 2.12 -18.01 0.84
C PHE A 356 3.61 -18.20 1.06
N PHE A 357 4.32 -18.73 0.07
CA PHE A 357 5.77 -18.89 0.14
C PHE A 357 6.40 -18.62 -1.22
N ASN A 358 7.65 -18.13 -1.22
CA ASN A 358 8.38 -17.86 -2.45
C ASN A 358 9.53 -18.83 -2.71
N SER A 359 10.10 -18.75 -3.91
CA SER A 359 11.22 -19.59 -4.35
C SER A 359 12.47 -19.50 -3.46
N LEU A 360 12.70 -18.38 -2.77
CA LEU A 360 13.83 -18.22 -1.84
C LEU A 360 13.56 -18.76 -0.44
N GLY A 361 12.34 -19.23 -0.16
CA GLY A 361 11.99 -19.83 1.12
C GLY A 361 11.45 -18.86 2.17
N THR A 362 11.00 -17.67 1.76
CA THR A 362 10.24 -16.72 2.60
C THR A 362 8.79 -17.18 2.70
N VAL A 363 8.20 -17.13 3.89
CA VAL A 363 6.82 -17.56 4.14
C VAL A 363 6.02 -16.42 4.74
N LEU A 364 4.83 -16.18 4.19
CA LEU A 364 3.89 -15.15 4.59
C LEU A 364 2.57 -15.77 5.02
N ALA A 365 2.14 -15.48 6.24
CA ALA A 365 0.78 -15.76 6.67
C ALA A 365 -0.10 -14.56 6.36
N ASP A 366 -1.22 -14.81 5.65
CA ASP A 366 -2.31 -13.87 5.50
C ASP A 366 -3.30 -14.05 6.65
N ASN A 367 -3.60 -12.97 7.33
CA ASN A 367 -4.36 -12.98 8.55
C ASN A 367 -5.20 -11.69 8.69
N PRO A 368 -6.42 -11.68 8.12
CA PRO A 368 -7.26 -10.49 8.13
C PRO A 368 -7.80 -10.15 9.52
N ASP A 369 -7.94 -11.13 10.42
CA ASP A 369 -8.79 -11.00 11.62
C ASP A 369 -8.06 -11.14 12.98
N TYR A 370 -6.85 -11.70 13.03
CA TYR A 370 -6.19 -12.03 14.31
C TYR A 370 -4.89 -11.24 14.50
N GLY A 371 -4.81 -10.37 15.51
CA GLY A 371 -3.59 -9.60 15.81
C GLY A 371 -2.42 -10.41 16.41
N VAL A 372 -2.59 -11.72 16.59
CA VAL A 372 -1.58 -12.65 17.11
C VAL A 372 -1.64 -13.96 16.36
N LEU A 373 -0.50 -14.44 15.88
CA LEU A 373 -0.33 -15.78 15.32
C LEU A 373 0.23 -16.73 16.38
N ASP A 374 -0.28 -17.96 16.40
CA ASP A 374 0.21 -19.08 17.22
C ASP A 374 0.27 -20.30 16.30
N PHE A 375 1.45 -20.86 16.10
CA PHE A 375 1.65 -22.02 15.24
C PHE A 375 2.82 -22.88 15.70
N SER A 376 2.85 -24.12 15.24
CA SER A 376 3.96 -25.04 15.44
C SER A 376 4.60 -25.37 14.10
N ALA A 377 5.92 -25.18 14.00
CA ALA A 377 6.70 -25.50 12.82
C ALA A 377 7.48 -26.80 13.04
N ARG A 378 7.31 -27.75 12.13
CA ARG A 378 8.04 -29.01 12.10
C ARG A 378 9.15 -28.92 11.07
N TYR A 379 10.38 -29.18 11.49
CA TYR A 379 11.57 -28.98 10.66
C TYR A 379 12.59 -30.10 10.80
N GLN A 380 13.39 -30.28 9.74
CA GLN A 380 14.47 -31.25 9.68
C GLN A 380 15.72 -30.62 9.04
N PRO A 381 16.93 -30.81 9.62
CA PRO A 381 18.16 -30.33 9.01
C PRO A 381 18.34 -30.92 7.59
N GLY A 382 18.67 -30.06 6.62
CA GLY A 382 18.90 -30.47 5.23
C GLY A 382 17.63 -30.69 4.39
N GLY A 383 16.44 -30.47 4.95
CA GLY A 383 15.20 -30.32 4.18
C GLY A 383 14.94 -28.85 3.81
N GLY A 384 13.99 -28.61 2.92
CA GLY A 384 13.57 -27.26 2.49
C GLY A 384 12.66 -27.32 1.27
N PHE A 385 11.91 -26.24 1.04
CA PHE A 385 11.07 -26.04 -0.15
C PHE A 385 11.61 -24.92 -1.06
N ASP A 386 12.70 -24.28 -0.65
CA ASP A 386 13.46 -23.30 -1.42
C ASP A 386 14.09 -23.93 -2.67
N LEU A 387 14.12 -23.15 -3.75
CA LEU A 387 14.73 -23.52 -5.01
C LEU A 387 16.25 -23.36 -4.96
N PRO A 388 17.01 -24.07 -5.81
CA PRO A 388 18.44 -23.85 -5.96
C PRO A 388 18.77 -22.41 -6.35
N PRO A 389 19.99 -21.92 -6.03
CA PRO A 389 20.46 -20.61 -6.46
C PRO A 389 20.36 -20.42 -7.97
N THR A 390 20.04 -19.21 -8.38
CA THR A 390 19.86 -18.79 -9.77
C THR A 390 20.98 -17.85 -10.21
N GLY A 391 20.95 -17.40 -11.48
CA GLY A 391 21.88 -16.36 -11.96
C GLY A 391 21.73 -15.02 -11.23
N ASN A 392 20.60 -14.76 -10.56
CA ASN A 392 20.42 -13.54 -9.76
C ASN A 392 21.32 -13.54 -8.51
N ASP A 393 21.55 -14.71 -7.93
CA ASP A 393 22.37 -14.89 -6.72
C ASP A 393 23.87 -14.65 -6.97
N LEU A 394 24.29 -14.61 -8.24
CA LEU A 394 25.68 -14.35 -8.65
C LEU A 394 25.94 -12.87 -8.99
N GLN A 395 24.95 -11.98 -8.82
CA GLN A 395 25.09 -10.58 -9.18
C GLN A 395 25.80 -9.77 -8.10
N ILE A 396 26.88 -9.09 -8.48
CA ILE A 396 27.61 -8.16 -7.63
C ILE A 396 27.36 -6.73 -8.11
N PRO A 397 27.05 -5.76 -7.22
CA PRO A 397 26.89 -4.37 -7.61
C PRO A 397 28.17 -3.78 -8.23
N VAL A 398 28.02 -3.02 -9.31
CA VAL A 398 29.14 -2.39 -10.03
C VAL A 398 30.02 -1.54 -9.10
N ASP A 399 29.40 -0.81 -8.17
CA ASP A 399 30.11 0.07 -7.23
C ASP A 399 31.01 -0.71 -6.23
N GLU A 400 30.68 -1.97 -5.94
CA GLU A 400 31.36 -2.81 -4.94
C GLU A 400 32.26 -3.89 -5.58
N ALA A 401 32.05 -4.19 -6.87
CA ALA A 401 32.68 -5.30 -7.58
C ALA A 401 34.21 -5.28 -7.53
N GLU A 402 34.81 -4.10 -7.63
CA GLU A 402 36.27 -3.94 -7.63
C GLU A 402 36.88 -4.32 -6.27
N ALA A 403 36.26 -3.88 -5.17
CA ALA A 403 36.72 -4.17 -3.81
C ALA A 403 36.53 -5.66 -3.49
N VAL A 404 35.38 -6.22 -3.85
CA VAL A 404 35.10 -7.65 -3.70
C VAL A 404 36.13 -8.49 -4.47
N ALA A 405 36.42 -8.14 -5.72
CA ALA A 405 37.40 -8.86 -6.54
C ALA A 405 38.80 -8.87 -5.90
N ARG A 406 39.23 -7.74 -5.30
CA ARG A 406 40.51 -7.67 -4.58
C ARG A 406 40.55 -8.55 -3.34
N VAL A 407 39.47 -8.60 -2.56
CA VAL A 407 39.38 -9.51 -1.41
C VAL A 407 39.41 -10.97 -1.85
N CYS A 408 38.65 -11.33 -2.90
CA CYS A 408 38.65 -12.69 -3.43
C CYS A 408 40.04 -13.13 -3.93
N ALA A 409 40.78 -12.21 -4.57
CA ALA A 409 42.15 -12.45 -5.02
C ALA A 409 43.13 -12.57 -3.84
N GLY A 410 43.03 -11.70 -2.83
CA GLY A 410 43.88 -11.74 -1.64
C GLY A 410 43.66 -12.97 -0.76
N LEU A 411 42.46 -13.56 -0.81
CA LEU A 411 42.14 -14.82 -0.13
C LEU A 411 42.36 -16.06 -1.00
N ASP A 412 42.74 -15.88 -2.27
CA ASP A 412 42.96 -16.97 -3.22
C ASP A 412 41.77 -17.95 -3.28
N LEU A 413 40.55 -17.41 -3.31
CA LEU A 413 39.33 -18.23 -3.25
C LEU A 413 39.05 -19.01 -4.54
N ARG A 414 39.63 -18.57 -5.65
CA ARG A 414 39.44 -19.19 -6.97
C ARG A 414 40.11 -20.56 -7.00
N GLY A 415 39.35 -21.61 -7.34
CA GLY A 415 39.85 -22.98 -7.43
C GLY A 415 39.82 -23.79 -6.12
N ARG A 416 39.41 -23.18 -4.99
CA ARG A 416 39.20 -23.91 -3.73
C ARG A 416 37.87 -24.65 -3.70
N SER A 417 37.77 -25.69 -2.87
CA SER A 417 36.48 -26.32 -2.55
C SER A 417 35.57 -25.32 -1.81
N ASP A 418 34.26 -25.47 -1.91
CA ASP A 418 33.33 -24.54 -1.25
C ASP A 418 33.50 -24.53 0.28
N ARG A 419 33.82 -25.69 0.86
CA ARG A 419 34.14 -25.79 2.29
C ARG A 419 35.41 -24.98 2.64
N ASP A 420 36.43 -25.02 1.79
CA ASP A 420 37.67 -24.28 2.01
C ASP A 420 37.49 -22.78 1.77
N LYS A 421 36.65 -22.37 0.81
CA LYS A 421 36.26 -20.96 0.62
C LYS A 421 35.60 -20.41 1.88
N LEU A 422 34.59 -21.11 2.41
CA LEU A 422 33.89 -20.72 3.64
C LEU A 422 34.84 -20.65 4.84
N LYS A 423 35.76 -21.61 4.96
CA LYS A 423 36.75 -21.64 6.04
C LYS A 423 37.74 -20.46 5.93
N ALA A 424 38.24 -20.18 4.72
CA ALA A 424 39.15 -19.05 4.47
C ALA A 424 38.48 -17.71 4.79
N LEU A 425 37.26 -17.52 4.30
CA LEU A 425 36.47 -16.30 4.52
C LEU A 425 36.13 -16.09 6.01
N ARG A 426 35.68 -17.15 6.70
CA ARG A 426 35.42 -17.12 8.14
C ARG A 426 36.67 -16.71 8.93
N ASN A 427 37.82 -17.32 8.62
CA ASN A 427 39.08 -16.98 9.28
C ASN A 427 39.52 -15.54 9.00
N HIS A 428 39.28 -15.05 7.79
CA HIS A 428 39.57 -13.67 7.42
C HIS A 428 38.78 -12.67 8.26
N PHE A 429 37.46 -12.86 8.37
CA PHE A 429 36.62 -11.99 9.20
C PHE A 429 36.97 -12.07 10.69
N LEU A 430 37.17 -13.28 11.24
CA LEU A 430 37.48 -13.44 12.66
C LEU A 430 38.83 -12.85 13.10
N ARG A 431 39.81 -12.75 12.18
CA ARG A 431 41.16 -12.25 12.51
C ARG A 431 41.34 -10.77 12.24
N ASN A 432 40.66 -10.24 11.22
CA ASN A 432 40.97 -8.91 10.69
C ASN A 432 39.88 -7.87 10.94
N PHE A 433 38.73 -8.27 11.48
CA PHE A 433 37.57 -7.39 11.62
C PHE A 433 37.04 -7.34 13.06
N GLU A 434 36.42 -6.22 13.39
CA GLU A 434 35.81 -5.95 14.69
C GLU A 434 34.29 -5.82 14.55
N TYR A 435 33.55 -6.38 15.51
CA TYR A 435 32.10 -6.21 15.58
C TYR A 435 31.75 -4.97 16.40
N THR A 436 31.00 -4.03 15.82
CA THR A 436 30.55 -2.81 16.49
C THR A 436 29.20 -2.34 15.97
N LEU A 437 28.35 -1.82 16.87
CA LEU A 437 27.10 -1.14 16.53
C LEU A 437 27.30 0.34 16.18
N TYR A 438 28.52 0.85 16.35
CA TYR A 438 28.90 2.23 16.04
C TYR A 438 29.73 2.28 14.76
N VAL A 439 29.22 2.98 13.73
CA VAL A 439 29.93 3.20 12.48
C VAL A 439 30.41 4.66 12.41
N GLY A 440 31.72 4.86 12.59
CA GLY A 440 32.38 6.16 12.39
C GLY A 440 32.66 6.45 10.92
N ARG A 441 32.56 7.71 10.49
CA ARG A 441 32.89 8.11 9.11
C ARG A 441 34.42 8.11 8.94
N ALA A 442 34.94 7.03 8.34
CA ALA A 442 36.34 6.80 7.98
C ALA A 442 37.36 6.94 9.14
N GLY A 443 37.69 5.80 9.76
CA GLY A 443 38.89 5.63 10.57
C GLY A 443 38.66 5.76 12.08
N GLY A 444 38.53 4.61 12.75
CA GLY A 444 38.61 4.49 14.20
C GLY A 444 37.32 4.75 14.96
N ALA A 445 37.14 4.03 16.06
CA ALA A 445 36.06 4.14 17.05
C ALA A 445 36.06 5.48 17.83
N THR A 446 36.54 6.57 17.21
CA THR A 446 36.53 7.91 17.78
C THR A 446 35.54 8.80 17.04
N ARG A 447 34.64 9.39 17.83
CA ARG A 447 33.64 10.38 17.41
C ARG A 447 34.27 11.41 16.47
N PRO A 448 33.85 11.50 15.19
CA PRO A 448 34.50 12.39 14.24
C PRO A 448 34.28 13.85 14.63
N ALA A 449 35.36 14.62 14.67
CA ALA A 449 35.29 16.08 14.61
C ALA A 449 34.55 16.48 13.32
N LYS A 450 33.58 17.40 13.43
CA LYS A 450 32.79 17.94 12.31
C LYS A 450 33.70 18.35 11.14
N ARG A 451 33.89 17.49 10.15
CA ARG A 451 34.39 17.89 8.82
C ARG A 451 33.21 18.12 7.88
N ALA A 452 33.27 19.27 7.22
CA ALA A 452 32.34 19.73 6.20
C ALA A 452 32.52 18.91 4.91
N GLY A 453 31.92 17.71 4.86
CA GLY A 453 31.74 16.96 3.62
C GLY A 453 30.35 17.24 3.05
N GLY A 454 30.27 17.60 1.77
CA GLY A 454 29.01 17.93 1.11
C GLY A 454 28.06 16.73 1.01
N ARG A 455 26.79 17.00 0.66
CA ARG A 455 25.75 15.95 0.48
C ARG A 455 26.13 14.91 -0.60
N ALA A 456 26.92 15.31 -1.59
CA ALA A 456 27.43 14.45 -2.65
C ALA A 456 28.45 13.41 -2.13
N ASP A 457 29.36 13.82 -1.24
CA ASP A 457 30.39 12.92 -0.67
C ASP A 457 29.77 11.86 0.25
N ALA A 458 28.65 12.17 0.89
CA ALA A 458 27.89 11.21 1.69
C ALA A 458 27.18 10.17 0.82
N ALA A 459 26.63 10.59 -0.33
CA ALA A 459 25.98 9.68 -1.26
C ALA A 459 26.98 8.72 -1.92
N THR A 460 28.16 9.21 -2.32
CA THR A 460 29.23 8.37 -2.87
C THR A 460 29.80 7.40 -1.82
N ALA A 461 30.00 7.85 -0.58
CA ALA A 461 30.45 6.98 0.51
C ALA A 461 29.43 5.88 0.86
N ALA A 462 28.13 6.17 0.77
CA ALA A 462 27.09 5.16 1.00
C ALA A 462 27.02 4.10 -0.11
N ARG A 463 27.40 4.43 -1.35
CA ARG A 463 27.39 3.50 -2.50
C ARG A 463 28.50 2.45 -2.46
N LYS A 464 29.62 2.77 -1.81
CA LYS A 464 30.80 1.90 -1.67
C LYS A 464 31.02 1.44 -0.22
N ALA A 465 29.97 1.44 0.58
CA ALA A 465 30.07 1.22 2.01
C ALA A 465 30.57 -0.19 2.34
N VAL A 466 30.23 -1.19 1.52
CA VAL A 466 30.68 -2.57 1.76
C VAL A 466 32.14 -2.73 1.35
N GLY A 467 32.56 -2.17 0.22
CA GLY A 467 33.96 -2.15 -0.21
C GLY A 467 34.85 -1.42 0.80
N ASP A 468 34.39 -0.26 1.29
CA ASP A 468 35.07 0.48 2.36
C ASP A 468 35.18 -0.36 3.65
N PHE A 469 34.15 -1.15 3.99
CA PHE A 469 34.18 -2.08 5.12
C PHE A 469 35.20 -3.19 4.93
N LEU A 470 35.18 -3.84 3.77
CA LEU A 470 36.04 -4.95 3.43
C LEU A 470 37.53 -4.57 3.38
N GLU A 471 37.84 -3.37 2.87
CA GLU A 471 39.23 -2.98 2.62
C GLU A 471 39.80 -2.08 3.71
N ARG A 472 39.02 -1.11 4.20
CA ARG A 472 39.53 0.00 5.01
C ARG A 472 39.05 0.00 6.45
N THR A 473 37.75 0.01 6.70
CA THR A 473 37.24 0.24 8.06
C THR A 473 37.35 -1.01 8.92
N ARG A 474 37.10 -2.19 8.33
CA ARG A 474 37.14 -3.51 8.99
C ARG A 474 36.39 -3.58 10.32
N ALA A 475 35.39 -2.73 10.49
CA ALA A 475 34.57 -2.67 11.68
C ALA A 475 33.13 -2.39 11.28
N GLY A 476 32.18 -3.18 11.79
CA GLY A 476 30.76 -3.06 11.47
C GLY A 476 29.88 -4.02 12.26
N HIS A 477 28.58 -3.98 12.00
CA HIS A 477 27.58 -4.85 12.62
C HIS A 477 27.19 -6.01 11.69
N CYS A 478 26.23 -6.84 12.13
CA CYS A 478 25.83 -8.08 11.44
C CYS A 478 25.55 -7.91 9.94
N GLU A 479 24.93 -6.80 9.51
CA GLU A 479 24.59 -6.60 8.09
C GLU A 479 25.83 -6.39 7.21
N TYR A 480 26.89 -5.76 7.73
CA TYR A 480 28.17 -5.63 7.01
C TYR A 480 28.84 -6.99 6.83
N PHE A 481 28.88 -7.80 7.89
CA PHE A 481 29.45 -9.14 7.83
C PHE A 481 28.64 -10.06 6.90
N ALA A 482 27.31 -10.04 7.01
CA ALA A 482 26.43 -10.84 6.16
C ALA A 482 26.54 -10.41 4.68
N THR A 483 26.48 -9.11 4.41
CA THR A 483 26.55 -8.58 3.03
C THR A 483 27.94 -8.77 2.44
N GLY A 484 29.00 -8.45 3.18
CA GLY A 484 30.38 -8.65 2.73
C GLY A 484 30.69 -10.11 2.45
N ALA A 485 30.20 -11.03 3.29
CA ALA A 485 30.35 -12.46 3.04
C ALA A 485 29.57 -12.91 1.80
N ALA A 486 28.31 -12.48 1.66
CA ALA A 486 27.45 -12.86 0.54
C ALA A 486 27.97 -12.35 -0.81
N LEU A 487 28.60 -11.17 -0.86
CA LEU A 487 29.17 -10.65 -2.11
C LEU A 487 30.51 -11.32 -2.49
N VAL A 488 31.27 -11.81 -1.51
CA VAL A 488 32.57 -12.47 -1.73
C VAL A 488 32.42 -13.93 -2.16
N LEU A 489 31.37 -14.59 -1.70
CA LEU A 489 31.00 -15.96 -2.10
C LEU A 489 30.32 -15.95 -3.46
#